data_AF-A0A5J9VGF3-F1
#
_entry.id   AF-A0A5J9VGF3-F1
#
_cell.length_a   1.000
_cell.length_b   1.000
_cell.length_c   1.000
_cell.angle_alpha   90.00
_cell.angle_beta   90.00
_cell.angle_gamma   90.00
#
_symmetry.space_group_name_H-M   'P 1'
#
loop_
_entity.id
_entity.type
_entity.pdbx_description
1 polymer ?
#
loop_
_entity_poly.entity_id
_entity_poly.type
_entity_poly.pdbx_seq_one_letter_code
_entity_poly.pdbx_strand_id
1 'polypeptide(L)'
;MANIDDDEGVQKPADGLDDAWERRMQTAQDARRDPRHLQAWCLNGGEVVVSYAGVALAWGQVPGFCVPRKEVREFILLLWGRGVGLSEDLHRRLASELLTGTTQVLAEMKLSYDANHWTPSEAYNGTFQLMLA
;
A
#
# COMPACT_ATOMS: atom_id res chain seq x y z
N MET A 1 13.41 25.90 -16.56
CA MET A 1 12.71 24.67 -16.99
C MET A 1 13.75 23.57 -17.09
N ALA A 2 13.71 22.57 -16.21
CA ALA A 2 14.59 21.41 -16.33
C ALA A 2 13.92 20.40 -17.27
N ASN A 3 14.59 20.09 -18.37
CA ASN A 3 14.30 18.94 -19.21
C ASN A 3 14.92 17.72 -18.52
N ILE A 4 14.11 16.72 -18.21
CA ILE A 4 14.58 15.39 -17.79
C ILE A 4 13.88 14.43 -18.74
N ASP A 5 14.46 14.28 -19.93
CA ASP A 5 14.25 13.15 -20.82
C ASP A 5 15.53 12.31 -20.78
N ASP A 6 15.79 11.67 -19.63
CA ASP A 6 16.81 10.62 -19.53
C ASP A 6 16.17 9.28 -19.89
N ASP A 7 15.75 9.13 -21.15
CA ASP A 7 15.49 7.81 -21.74
C ASP A 7 16.85 7.27 -22.18
N GLU A 8 17.50 6.53 -21.29
CA GLU A 8 18.69 5.70 -21.57
C GLU A 8 18.34 4.74 -22.71
N GLY A 9 18.57 5.22 -23.94
CA GLY A 9 18.20 4.56 -25.17
C GLY A 9 18.83 3.17 -25.27
N VAL A 10 18.00 2.13 -25.34
CA VAL A 10 18.45 0.77 -25.55
C VAL A 10 19.17 0.68 -26.90
N GLN A 11 20.50 0.58 -26.86
CA GLN A 11 21.35 0.60 -28.05
C GLN A 11 21.24 -0.72 -28.84
N LYS A 12 21.02 -0.64 -30.16
CA LYS A 12 20.98 -1.80 -31.07
C LYS A 12 22.37 -2.47 -31.15
N PRO A 13 22.50 -3.79 -30.98
CA PRO A 13 23.77 -4.50 -31.12
C PRO A 13 24.25 -4.47 -32.58
N ALA A 14 25.57 -4.39 -32.77
CA ALA A 14 26.20 -4.21 -34.08
C ALA A 14 26.17 -5.48 -34.95
N ASP A 15 25.95 -6.63 -34.35
CA ASP A 15 26.14 -7.94 -34.95
C ASP A 15 24.78 -8.53 -35.37
N GLY A 16 24.37 -8.26 -36.61
CA GLY A 16 23.55 -9.12 -37.50
C GLY A 16 22.27 -9.81 -36.99
N LEU A 17 21.73 -9.47 -35.83
CA LEU A 17 20.51 -10.03 -35.24
C LEU A 17 19.36 -9.02 -35.29
N ASP A 18 19.27 -8.24 -36.37
CA ASP A 18 18.28 -7.16 -36.51
C ASP A 18 16.84 -7.65 -36.40
N ASP A 19 16.46 -8.72 -37.09
CA ASP A 19 15.12 -9.30 -37.08
C ASP A 19 14.73 -9.85 -35.70
N ALA A 20 15.69 -10.42 -34.97
CA ALA A 20 15.46 -10.92 -33.62
C ALA A 20 15.31 -9.76 -32.63
N TRP A 21 16.08 -8.69 -32.84
CA TRP A 21 16.07 -7.51 -32.00
C TRP A 21 14.80 -6.68 -32.21
N GLU A 22 14.38 -6.48 -33.45
CA GLU A 22 13.13 -5.83 -33.82
C GLU A 22 11.92 -6.60 -33.27
N ARG A 23 11.87 -7.93 -33.43
CA ARG A 23 10.82 -8.77 -32.83
C ARG A 23 10.78 -8.65 -31.31
N ARG A 24 11.94 -8.58 -30.66
CA ARG A 24 12.02 -8.43 -29.20
C ARG A 24 11.53 -7.05 -28.74
N MET A 25 11.87 -5.98 -29.45
CA MET A 25 11.37 -4.63 -29.15
C MET A 25 9.88 -4.50 -29.39
N GLN A 26 9.38 -5.08 -30.49
CA GLN A 26 7.95 -5.12 -30.81
C GLN A 26 7.20 -5.89 -29.71
N THR A 27 7.70 -7.05 -29.28
CA THR A 27 7.13 -7.82 -28.16
C THR A 27 7.11 -7.01 -26.85
N ALA A 28 8.15 -6.23 -26.57
CA ALA A 28 8.20 -5.37 -25.38
C ALA A 28 7.25 -4.17 -25.46
N GLN A 29 7.05 -3.61 -26.66
CA GLN A 29 6.03 -2.58 -26.90
C GLN A 29 4.61 -3.14 -26.80
N ASP A 30 4.37 -4.33 -27.36
CA ASP A 30 3.07 -4.99 -27.32
C ASP A 30 2.72 -5.46 -25.90
N ALA A 31 3.69 -5.96 -25.13
CA ALA A 31 3.51 -6.28 -23.71
C ALA A 31 3.21 -5.03 -22.87
N ARG A 32 3.78 -3.87 -23.22
CA ARG A 32 3.40 -2.57 -22.62
C ARG A 32 2.01 -2.11 -23.05
N ARG A 33 1.52 -2.54 -24.21
CA ARG A 33 0.16 -2.22 -24.70
C ARG A 33 -0.89 -3.25 -24.27
N ASP A 34 -0.51 -4.41 -23.74
CA ASP A 34 -1.45 -5.41 -23.21
C ASP A 34 -2.11 -4.89 -21.91
N PRO A 35 -3.42 -4.62 -21.89
CA PRO A 35 -4.13 -4.12 -20.72
C PRO A 35 -4.03 -5.07 -19.52
N ARG A 36 -3.81 -6.37 -19.75
CA ARG A 36 -3.66 -7.40 -18.71
C ARG A 36 -2.32 -7.34 -17.99
N HIS A 37 -1.29 -6.78 -18.63
CA HIS A 37 0.01 -6.52 -18.00
C HIS A 37 0.05 -5.18 -17.26
N LEU A 38 -0.86 -4.26 -17.61
CA LEU A 38 -1.04 -2.95 -16.97
C LEU A 38 -2.14 -2.94 -15.91
N GLN A 39 -2.80 -4.07 -15.62
CA GLN A 39 -3.99 -4.05 -14.77
C GLN A 39 -3.62 -3.64 -13.35
N ALA A 40 -3.99 -2.41 -13.01
CA ALA A 40 -3.82 -1.86 -11.68
C ALA A 40 -4.63 -2.69 -10.69
N TRP A 41 -4.07 -2.87 -9.51
CA TRP A 41 -4.75 -3.58 -8.45
C TRP A 41 -5.69 -2.62 -7.71
N CYS A 42 -7.00 -2.81 -7.91
CA CYS A 42 -8.01 -1.93 -7.34
C CYS A 42 -8.64 -2.55 -6.09
N LEU A 43 -8.69 -1.75 -5.03
CA LEU A 43 -9.30 -2.06 -3.75
C LEU A 43 -10.50 -1.13 -3.54
N ASN A 44 -11.57 -1.66 -2.97
CA ASN A 44 -12.77 -0.89 -2.64
C ASN A 44 -12.60 -0.02 -1.39
N GLY A 45 -11.42 -0.11 -0.77
CA GLY A 45 -11.11 0.51 0.50
C GLY A 45 -11.22 -0.49 1.62
N GLY A 46 -11.40 0.01 2.83
CA GLY A 46 -11.43 -0.85 4.00
C GLY A 46 -11.36 -0.07 5.29
N GLU A 47 -10.92 -0.74 6.33
CA GLU A 47 -10.91 -0.20 7.69
C GLU A 47 -9.53 -0.36 8.30
N VAL A 48 -9.18 0.57 9.17
CA VAL A 48 -7.98 0.49 9.99
C VAL A 48 -8.34 0.75 11.44
N VAL A 49 -7.78 -0.06 12.32
CA VAL A 49 -7.90 0.07 13.77
C VAL A 49 -6.50 0.19 14.35
N VAL A 50 -6.29 1.20 15.20
CA VAL A 50 -5.08 1.34 15.99
C VAL A 50 -5.40 0.91 17.41
N SER A 51 -4.64 -0.02 17.95
CA SER A 51 -4.82 -0.55 19.30
C SER A 51 -3.54 -0.46 20.14
N TYR A 52 -3.71 -0.37 21.45
CA TYR A 52 -2.64 -0.42 22.43
C TYR A 52 -2.98 -1.48 23.47
N ALA A 53 -2.07 -2.43 23.68
CA ALA A 53 -2.29 -3.58 24.57
C ALA A 53 -3.63 -4.31 24.30
N GLY A 54 -4.05 -4.39 23.03
CA GLY A 54 -5.30 -5.03 22.60
C GLY A 54 -6.56 -4.15 22.73
N VAL A 55 -6.45 -2.91 23.22
CA VAL A 55 -7.58 -1.97 23.31
C VAL A 55 -7.52 -0.97 22.16
N ALA A 56 -8.60 -0.87 21.38
CA ALA A 56 -8.68 0.03 20.23
C ALA A 56 -8.66 1.51 20.67
N LEU A 57 -7.62 2.25 20.27
CA LEU A 57 -7.44 3.68 20.51
C LEU A 57 -8.06 4.58 19.44
N ALA A 58 -8.06 4.12 18.18
CA ALA A 58 -8.61 4.88 17.07
C ALA A 58 -9.03 3.95 15.95
N TRP A 59 -9.95 4.42 15.12
CA TRP A 59 -10.38 3.73 13.90
C TRP A 59 -10.52 4.74 12.77
N GLY A 60 -10.47 4.24 11.54
CA GLY A 60 -10.64 5.05 10.35
C GLY A 60 -10.98 4.21 9.14
N GLN A 61 -11.42 4.91 8.10
CA GLN A 61 -11.77 4.33 6.81
C GLN A 61 -10.62 4.54 5.83
N VAL A 62 -10.26 3.48 5.13
CA VAL A 62 -9.33 3.52 4.00
C VAL A 62 -10.16 3.73 2.73
N PRO A 63 -9.92 4.80 1.96
CA PRO A 63 -10.65 5.01 0.71
C PRO A 63 -10.32 3.90 -0.29
N GLY A 64 -11.19 3.70 -1.29
CA GLY A 64 -10.86 2.84 -2.43
C GLY A 64 -9.71 3.44 -3.26
N PHE A 65 -8.84 2.59 -3.77
CA PHE A 65 -7.68 3.01 -4.58
C PHE A 65 -7.22 1.93 -5.54
N CYS A 66 -6.51 2.34 -6.60
CA CYS A 66 -5.83 1.43 -7.51
C CYS A 66 -4.32 1.65 -7.46
N VAL A 67 -3.54 0.56 -7.39
CA VAL A 67 -2.08 0.57 -7.41
C VAL A 67 -1.59 -0.09 -8.71
N PRO A 68 -0.90 0.63 -9.60
CA PRO A 68 -0.25 0.02 -10.74
C PRO A 68 0.76 -1.05 -10.30
N ARG A 69 1.03 -2.06 -11.13
CA ARG A 69 1.98 -3.11 -10.77
C ARG A 69 3.37 -2.50 -10.52
N LYS A 70 4.00 -2.92 -9.42
CA LYS A 70 5.33 -2.47 -8.96
C LYS A 70 5.41 -1.01 -8.50
N GLU A 71 4.28 -0.35 -8.31
CA GLU A 71 4.24 0.96 -7.66
C GLU A 71 3.86 0.83 -6.17
N VAL A 72 4.24 1.86 -5.41
CA VAL A 72 3.84 2.03 -4.02
C VAL A 72 2.90 3.23 -3.96
N ARG A 73 1.82 3.09 -3.20
CA ARG A 73 0.92 4.20 -2.86
C ARG A 73 0.99 4.46 -1.37
N GLU A 74 1.14 5.73 -1.01
CA GLU A 74 1.10 6.20 0.37
C GLU A 74 -0.22 6.93 0.62
N PHE A 75 -0.80 6.69 1.80
CA PHE A 75 -2.04 7.33 2.22
C PHE A 75 -1.85 7.98 3.58
N ILE A 76 -2.42 9.18 3.72
CA ILE A 76 -2.59 9.81 5.02
C ILE A 76 -4.03 9.55 5.46
N LEU A 77 -4.19 8.79 6.53
CA LEU A 77 -5.49 8.46 7.09
C LEU A 77 -5.70 9.27 8.37
N LEU A 78 -6.83 9.97 8.44
CA LEU A 78 -7.26 10.63 9.66
C LEU A 78 -8.03 9.62 10.50
N LEU A 79 -7.39 9.16 11.57
CA LEU A 79 -8.00 8.24 12.53
C LEU A 79 -8.60 9.03 13.67
N TRP A 80 -9.76 8.57 14.17
CA TRP A 80 -10.39 9.17 15.33
C TRP A 80 -10.77 8.11 16.34
N GLY A 81 -10.75 8.49 17.61
CA GLY A 81 -11.23 7.70 18.73
C GLY A 81 -11.83 8.63 19.78
N ARG A 82 -13.04 8.34 20.25
CA ARG A 82 -13.70 9.11 21.31
C ARG A 82 -14.17 8.16 22.40
N GLY A 83 -13.93 8.52 23.66
CA GLY A 83 -14.40 7.75 24.81
C GLY A 83 -13.79 6.34 24.88
N VAL A 84 -12.58 6.17 24.35
CA VAL A 84 -11.89 4.88 24.42
C VAL A 84 -11.62 4.54 25.87
N GLY A 85 -12.23 3.44 26.33
CA GLY A 85 -12.10 2.96 27.70
C GLY A 85 -10.79 2.22 27.91
N LEU A 86 -9.70 2.94 28.16
CA LEU A 86 -8.53 2.34 28.79
C LEU A 86 -8.79 2.21 30.29
N SER A 87 -8.38 1.08 30.88
CA SER A 87 -8.28 1.01 32.35
C SER A 87 -7.28 2.06 32.84
N GLU A 88 -7.43 2.49 34.10
CA GLU A 88 -6.55 3.52 34.66
C GLU A 88 -5.07 3.12 34.57
N ASP A 89 -4.76 1.84 34.83
CA ASP A 89 -3.41 1.29 34.73
C ASP A 89 -2.87 1.36 33.30
N LEU A 90 -3.68 0.97 32.30
CA LEU A 90 -3.26 1.05 30.89
C LEU A 90 -3.10 2.49 30.42
N HIS A 91 -3.97 3.40 30.87
CA HIS A 91 -3.88 4.80 30.55
C HIS A 91 -2.59 5.42 31.12
N ARG A 92 -2.27 5.12 32.38
CA ARG A 92 -1.03 5.59 33.03
C ARG A 92 0.21 5.02 32.35
N ARG A 93 0.17 3.75 31.98
CA ARG A 93 1.26 3.09 31.25
C ARG A 93 1.48 3.72 29.88
N LEU A 94 0.41 3.91 29.10
CA LEU A 94 0.46 4.57 27.80
C LEU A 94 1.07 5.99 27.92
N ALA A 95 0.59 6.78 28.89
CA ALA A 95 1.13 8.12 29.13
C ALA A 95 2.63 8.10 29.47
N SER A 96 3.07 7.15 30.30
CA SER A 96 4.49 6.99 30.64
C SER A 96 5.33 6.57 29.43
N GLU A 97 4.88 5.59 28.65
CA GLU A 97 5.59 5.10 27.47
C GLU A 97 5.65 6.16 26.37
N LEU A 98 4.65 7.04 26.27
CA LEU A 98 4.63 8.14 25.31
C LEU A 98 5.71 9.16 25.67
N LEU A 99 5.85 9.49 26.95
CA LEU A 99 6.88 10.42 27.42
C LEU A 99 8.31 9.90 27.22
N THR A 100 8.49 8.57 27.26
CA THR A 100 9.80 7.93 27.04
C THR A 100 10.05 7.53 25.59
N GLY A 101 9.09 7.75 24.68
CA GLY A 101 9.20 7.36 23.27
C GLY A 101 9.28 5.84 23.05
N THR A 102 8.78 5.05 24.00
CA THR A 102 8.81 3.58 23.97
C THR A 102 7.45 2.97 23.66
N THR A 103 6.46 3.79 23.32
CA THR A 103 5.11 3.33 23.04
C THR A 103 5.06 2.57 21.73
N GLN A 104 4.57 1.34 21.80
CA GLN A 104 4.24 0.53 20.62
C GLN A 104 2.73 0.41 20.51
N VAL A 105 2.18 0.82 19.36
CA VAL A 105 0.78 0.60 19.00
C VAL A 105 0.70 -0.35 17.81
N LEU A 106 -0.40 -1.08 17.72
CA LEU A 106 -0.69 -1.98 16.61
C LEU A 106 -1.69 -1.31 15.67
N ALA A 107 -1.33 -1.17 14.40
CA ALA A 107 -2.26 -0.79 13.35
C ALA A 107 -2.66 -2.03 12.55
N GLU A 108 -3.93 -2.41 12.67
CA GLU A 108 -4.52 -3.51 11.89
C GLU A 108 -5.37 -2.90 10.78
N MET A 109 -5.09 -3.30 9.55
CA MET A 109 -5.78 -2.82 8.36
C MET A 109 -6.42 -3.99 7.64
N LYS A 110 -7.69 -3.82 7.29
CA LYS A 110 -8.47 -4.78 6.52
C LYS A 110 -8.97 -4.11 5.24
N LEU A 111 -8.43 -4.53 4.10
CA LEU A 111 -8.78 -3.99 2.79
C LEU A 111 -9.65 -4.99 2.03
N SER A 112 -10.69 -4.49 1.37
CA SER A 112 -11.60 -5.30 0.54
C SER A 112 -11.28 -5.09 -0.94
N TYR A 113 -11.27 -6.16 -1.73
CA TYR A 113 -11.22 -6.05 -3.20
C TYR A 113 -12.51 -6.56 -3.83
N ASP A 114 -12.85 -6.03 -5.01
CA ASP A 114 -13.95 -6.58 -5.81
C ASP A 114 -13.43 -7.80 -6.57
N ALA A 115 -13.77 -8.97 -6.06
CA ALA A 115 -13.50 -10.22 -6.71
C ALA A 115 -14.67 -10.47 -7.67
N ASN A 116 -14.45 -10.28 -8.96
CA ASN A 116 -15.44 -10.33 -10.04
C ASN A 116 -16.52 -11.42 -9.79
N HIS A 117 -17.68 -11.03 -9.24
CA HIS A 117 -18.96 -11.72 -8.92
C HIS A 117 -18.99 -13.21 -8.51
N TRP A 118 -17.89 -13.95 -8.58
CA TRP A 118 -17.83 -15.41 -8.45
C TRP A 118 -16.90 -15.86 -7.33
N THR A 119 -16.11 -14.96 -6.78
CA THR A 119 -15.26 -15.20 -5.61
C THR A 119 -15.76 -14.36 -4.44
N PRO A 120 -15.85 -14.93 -3.21
CA PRO A 120 -16.10 -14.13 -2.02
C PRO A 120 -15.05 -13.01 -1.94
N SER A 121 -15.44 -11.81 -1.50
CA SER A 121 -14.48 -10.74 -1.23
C SER A 121 -13.43 -11.25 -0.24
N GLU A 122 -12.21 -11.58 -0.68
CA GLU A 122 -11.14 -11.83 0.27
C GLU A 122 -10.66 -10.47 0.79
N ALA A 123 -10.31 -10.43 2.06
CA ALA A 123 -9.81 -9.23 2.69
C ALA A 123 -8.30 -9.33 2.88
N TYR A 124 -7.55 -8.33 2.43
CA TYR A 124 -6.15 -8.20 2.79
C TYR A 124 -6.06 -7.70 4.22
N ASN A 125 -5.47 -8.52 5.07
CA ASN A 125 -5.19 -8.16 6.46
C ASN A 125 -3.70 -7.81 6.57
N GLY A 126 -3.42 -6.57 6.97
CA GLY A 126 -2.08 -6.09 7.28
C GLY A 126 -2.01 -5.68 8.74
N THR A 127 -0.90 -6.02 9.40
CA THR A 127 -0.65 -5.63 10.79
C THR A 127 0.71 -4.96 10.88
N PHE A 128 0.74 -3.77 11.46
CA PHE A 128 1.94 -2.94 11.54
C PHE A 128 2.15 -2.50 12.99
N GLN A 129 3.38 -2.64 13.48
CA GLN A 129 3.76 -2.05 14.76
C GLN A 129 4.31 -0.64 14.51
N LEU A 130 3.74 0.33 15.20
CA LEU A 130 4.15 1.73 15.11
C LEU A 130 4.77 2.14 16.45
N MET A 131 5.97 2.71 16.39
CA MET A 131 6.57 3.38 17.54
C MET A 131 6.13 4.85 17.53
N LEU A 132 5.58 5.30 18.65
CA LEU A 132 5.27 6.71 18.87
C LEU A 132 6.42 7.31 19.68
N ALA A 133 7.11 8.27 19.07
CA ALA A 133 8.25 8.99 19.65
C ALA A 133 7.87 10.44 19.99
#